data_AF-A0A2W5N762-F1
#
_entry.id   AF-A0A2W5N762-F1
#
_cell.length_a   1.000
_cell.length_b   1.000
_cell.length_c   1.000
_cell.angle_alpha   90.00
_cell.angle_beta   90.00
_cell.angle_gamma   90.00
#
_symmetry.space_group_name_H-M   'P 1'
#
loop_
_entity.id
_entity.type
_entity.pdbx_description
1 polymer ?
#
loop_
_entity_poly.entity_id
_entity_poly.type
_entity_poly.pdbx_seq_one_letter_code
_entity_poly.pdbx_strand_id
1 'polypeptide(L)'
;MNGHPKTALRPRLIAIASTFLLSALTLSPALANEPASEAPVPTAVVAQALGQERARLAGDGSARLAAFAQAMRAGAATKAPPVTIATRNVDPGAASALVGAAEQRTLNFAALDALPSTTGGADWKCLAEAIYFESRGEPLSGQIGVAEVILNRVDSPAYPKSVCGVTHQGVGTAGRACQFSYACDGHPDVMRSAVSRERAEKLATLMLAGRERVVTGGATHFHAVSVRPSWAGKMTRTAKIGSHTFYRSGPVRVASR
;
A
#
# COMPACT_ATOMS: atom_id res chain seq x y z
N MET A 1 11.86 16.29 49.92
CA MET A 1 11.06 15.58 50.95
C MET A 1 9.98 14.78 50.24
N ASN A 2 9.58 13.66 50.83
CA ASN A 2 8.61 12.65 50.39
C ASN A 2 9.18 11.51 49.53
N GLY A 3 9.78 10.55 50.25
CA GLY A 3 10.09 9.22 49.75
C GLY A 3 8.83 8.36 49.61
N HIS A 4 8.87 7.46 48.64
CA HIS A 4 7.95 6.33 48.50
C HIS A 4 8.76 5.04 48.65
N PRO A 5 8.38 4.12 49.56
CA PRO A 5 9.06 2.85 49.68
C PRO A 5 8.68 1.92 48.51
N LYS A 6 9.69 1.39 47.81
CA LYS A 6 9.54 0.31 46.83
C LYS A 6 9.49 -1.03 47.56
N THR A 7 8.32 -1.66 47.60
CA THR A 7 8.17 -3.02 48.15
C THR A 7 8.45 -4.05 47.06
N ALA A 8 9.50 -4.85 47.26
CA ALA A 8 9.89 -5.94 46.37
C ALA A 8 9.02 -7.19 46.63
N LEU A 9 8.41 -7.75 45.58
CA LEU A 9 7.70 -9.02 45.63
C LEU A 9 8.70 -10.16 45.31
N ARG A 10 8.95 -11.04 46.30
CA ARG A 10 9.75 -12.26 46.14
C ARG A 10 8.86 -13.46 45.73
N PRO A 11 9.40 -14.46 45.02
CA PRO A 11 8.62 -15.58 44.50
C PRO A 11 8.36 -16.63 45.59
N ARG A 12 7.17 -17.23 45.60
CA ARG A 12 6.90 -18.46 46.36
C ARG A 12 6.90 -19.64 45.41
N LEU A 13 7.97 -20.44 45.48
CA LEU A 13 7.96 -21.82 44.99
C LEU A 13 6.99 -22.63 45.85
N ILE A 14 6.06 -23.34 45.22
CA ILE A 14 5.28 -24.41 45.85
C ILE A 14 5.79 -25.71 45.25
N ALA A 15 6.55 -26.45 46.06
CA ALA A 15 6.89 -27.84 45.79
C ALA A 15 5.72 -28.71 46.23
N ILE A 16 5.15 -29.51 45.33
CA ILE A 16 4.17 -30.55 45.67
C ILE A 16 4.86 -31.89 45.46
N ALA A 17 5.21 -32.54 46.57
CA ALA A 17 5.63 -33.93 46.61
C ALA A 17 4.42 -34.82 46.27
N SER A 18 4.51 -35.60 45.20
CA SER A 18 3.55 -36.66 44.91
C SER A 18 4.12 -37.98 45.40
N THR A 19 3.51 -38.50 46.47
CA THR A 19 3.76 -39.81 47.06
C THR A 19 3.24 -40.91 46.14
N PHE A 20 4.14 -41.82 45.78
CA PHE A 20 3.81 -43.13 45.20
C PHE A 20 3.08 -43.98 46.25
N LEU A 21 1.88 -44.48 45.91
CA LEU A 21 1.25 -45.59 46.63
C LEU A 21 1.08 -46.75 45.66
N LEU A 22 1.85 -47.81 45.94
CA LEU A 22 1.74 -49.15 45.40
C LEU A 22 0.53 -49.83 46.06
N SER A 23 -0.46 -50.26 45.29
CA SER A 23 -1.50 -51.19 45.77
C SER A 23 -1.85 -52.20 44.69
N ALA A 24 -1.86 -53.45 45.12
CA ALA A 24 -1.82 -54.67 44.34
C ALA A 24 -3.15 -55.05 43.66
N LEU A 25 -2.99 -55.89 42.64
CA LEU A 25 -4.00 -56.53 41.81
C LEU A 25 -5.09 -57.27 42.59
N THR A 26 -6.33 -57.17 42.09
CA THR A 26 -7.25 -58.32 42.05
C THR A 26 -7.69 -58.55 40.60
N LEU A 27 -7.42 -59.76 40.10
CA LEU A 27 -7.68 -60.21 38.74
C LEU A 27 -9.02 -60.97 38.74
N SER A 28 -10.03 -60.43 38.06
CA SER A 28 -11.25 -61.18 37.70
C SER A 28 -11.02 -61.95 36.39
N PRO A 29 -11.54 -63.17 36.23
CA PRO A 29 -11.49 -63.85 34.94
C PRO A 29 -12.54 -63.24 34.01
N ALA A 30 -12.08 -62.73 32.86
CA ALA A 30 -12.94 -62.32 31.76
C ALA A 30 -13.50 -63.56 31.06
N LEU A 31 -14.82 -63.58 30.86
CA LEU A 31 -15.50 -64.50 29.96
C LEU A 31 -15.03 -64.22 28.53
N ALA A 32 -14.80 -65.31 27.80
CA ALA A 32 -14.30 -65.35 26.43
C ALA A 32 -15.14 -64.49 25.49
N ASN A 33 -14.48 -63.60 24.74
CA ASN A 33 -15.02 -62.97 23.55
C ASN A 33 -14.36 -63.69 22.35
N GLU A 34 -15.18 -64.21 21.43
CA GLU A 34 -14.73 -64.82 20.19
C GLU A 34 -13.94 -63.82 19.31
N PRO A 35 -12.95 -64.26 18.52
CA PRO A 35 -12.25 -63.39 17.60
C PRO A 35 -13.13 -63.11 16.37
N ALA A 36 -13.68 -61.90 16.28
CA ALA A 36 -14.19 -61.38 15.02
C ALA A 36 -12.99 -61.17 14.06
N SER A 37 -12.96 -61.99 13.01
CA SER A 37 -12.04 -61.88 11.88
C SER A 37 -12.13 -60.49 11.25
N GLU A 38 -11.08 -59.68 11.40
CA GLU A 38 -10.94 -58.38 10.77
C GLU A 38 -10.73 -58.57 9.26
N ALA A 39 -11.77 -58.29 8.47
CA ALA A 39 -11.69 -58.35 7.02
C ALA A 39 -10.76 -57.24 6.50
N PRO A 40 -9.86 -57.52 5.53
CA PRO A 40 -8.98 -56.51 4.98
C PRO A 40 -9.80 -55.44 4.26
N VAL A 41 -9.64 -54.18 4.65
CA VAL A 41 -10.23 -53.04 3.94
C VAL A 41 -9.75 -53.09 2.49
N PRO A 42 -10.66 -53.14 1.48
CA PRO A 42 -10.23 -53.23 0.10
C PRO A 42 -9.42 -51.98 -0.26
N THR A 43 -8.17 -52.18 -0.71
CA THR A 43 -7.26 -51.13 -1.18
C THR A 43 -7.87 -50.21 -2.23
N ALA A 44 -8.86 -50.71 -2.98
CA ALA A 44 -9.66 -49.92 -3.91
C ALA A 44 -10.42 -48.76 -3.24
N VAL A 45 -10.98 -48.98 -2.04
CA VAL A 45 -11.77 -47.96 -1.31
C VAL A 45 -10.87 -46.82 -0.83
N VAL A 46 -9.68 -47.15 -0.32
CA VAL A 46 -8.69 -46.16 0.11
C VAL A 46 -8.16 -45.37 -1.09
N ALA A 47 -7.91 -46.02 -2.23
CA ALA A 47 -7.49 -45.36 -3.46
C ALA A 47 -8.57 -44.43 -4.03
N GLN A 48 -9.86 -44.83 -3.96
CA GLN A 48 -10.98 -44.00 -4.40
C GLN A 48 -11.17 -42.78 -3.51
N ALA A 49 -11.07 -42.94 -2.18
CA ALA A 49 -11.15 -41.83 -1.23
C ALA A 49 -10.02 -40.82 -1.43
N LEU A 50 -8.78 -41.30 -1.64
CA LEU A 50 -7.63 -40.43 -1.94
C LEU A 50 -7.73 -39.76 -3.31
N GLY A 51 -8.34 -40.43 -4.30
CA GLY A 51 -8.61 -39.85 -5.62
C GLY A 51 -9.67 -38.74 -5.57
N GLN A 52 -10.73 -38.94 -4.78
CA GLN A 52 -11.79 -37.95 -4.56
C GLN A 52 -11.27 -36.71 -3.82
N GLU A 53 -10.39 -36.88 -2.83
CA GLU A 53 -9.81 -35.76 -2.09
C GLU A 53 -8.80 -34.96 -2.92
N ARG A 54 -8.00 -35.64 -3.78
CA ARG A 54 -7.12 -34.98 -4.75
C ARG A 54 -7.88 -34.17 -5.80
N ALA A 55 -9.02 -34.67 -6.28
CA ALA A 55 -9.86 -33.95 -7.23
C ALA A 55 -10.49 -32.69 -6.62
N ARG A 56 -10.90 -32.74 -5.34
CA ARG A 56 -11.42 -31.58 -4.59
C ARG A 56 -10.37 -30.51 -4.36
N LEU A 57 -9.14 -30.91 -4.02
CA LEU A 57 -8.00 -29.99 -3.84
C LEU A 57 -7.57 -29.33 -5.17
N ALA A 58 -7.67 -30.04 -6.29
CA ALA A 58 -7.30 -29.52 -7.62
C ALA A 58 -8.35 -28.56 -8.22
N GLY A 59 -9.64 -28.79 -7.96
CA GLY A 59 -10.75 -28.04 -8.58
C GLY A 59 -11.06 -26.69 -7.94
N ASP A 60 -11.03 -26.60 -6.60
CA ASP A 60 -11.55 -25.42 -5.91
C ASP A 60 -10.50 -24.34 -5.64
N GLY A 61 -9.24 -24.73 -5.39
CA GLY A 61 -8.17 -23.78 -5.08
C GLY A 61 -7.74 -22.96 -6.29
N SER A 62 -7.60 -23.61 -7.44
CA SER A 62 -7.19 -23.00 -8.71
C SER A 62 -8.27 -22.07 -9.25
N ALA A 63 -9.54 -22.48 -9.18
CA ALA A 63 -10.68 -21.65 -9.58
C ALA A 63 -10.86 -20.43 -8.65
N ARG A 64 -10.67 -20.60 -7.34
CA ARG A 64 -10.75 -19.47 -6.38
C ARG A 64 -9.56 -18.51 -6.52
N LEU A 65 -8.35 -19.01 -6.77
CA LEU A 65 -7.19 -18.18 -7.06
C LEU A 65 -7.33 -17.45 -8.39
N ALA A 66 -7.88 -18.11 -9.43
CA ALA A 66 -8.19 -17.49 -10.71
C ALA A 66 -9.30 -16.43 -10.56
N ALA A 67 -10.37 -16.73 -9.83
CA ALA A 67 -11.45 -15.79 -9.54
C ALA A 67 -10.97 -14.62 -8.69
N PHE A 68 -10.08 -14.84 -7.71
CA PHE A 68 -9.45 -13.77 -6.93
C PHE A 68 -8.51 -12.93 -7.79
N ALA A 69 -7.68 -13.54 -8.63
CA ALA A 69 -6.81 -12.82 -9.56
C ALA A 69 -7.63 -12.02 -10.59
N GLN A 70 -8.77 -12.55 -11.03
CA GLN A 70 -9.68 -11.91 -11.96
C GLN A 70 -10.49 -10.79 -11.29
N ALA A 71 -10.90 -10.97 -10.02
CA ALA A 71 -11.51 -9.92 -9.19
C ALA A 71 -10.50 -8.81 -8.85
N MET A 72 -9.22 -9.14 -8.62
CA MET A 72 -8.15 -8.16 -8.42
C MET A 72 -7.84 -7.39 -9.71
N ARG A 73 -7.89 -8.05 -10.88
CA ARG A 73 -7.78 -7.40 -12.20
C ARG A 73 -9.00 -6.52 -12.50
N ALA A 74 -10.21 -6.95 -12.13
CA ALA A 74 -11.45 -6.19 -12.31
C ALA A 74 -11.53 -4.99 -11.34
N GLY A 75 -11.03 -5.14 -10.11
CA GLY A 75 -10.96 -4.06 -9.12
C GLY A 75 -9.84 -3.04 -9.39
N ALA A 76 -8.82 -3.42 -10.16
CA ALA A 76 -7.79 -2.50 -10.66
C ALA A 76 -8.20 -1.75 -11.95
N ALA A 77 -9.41 -2.02 -12.47
CA ALA A 77 -9.88 -1.52 -13.75
C ALA A 77 -11.02 -0.48 -13.61
N THR A 78 -10.92 0.45 -12.68
CA THR A 78 -11.39 1.81 -12.98
C THR A 78 -10.17 2.58 -13.46
N LYS A 79 -9.66 2.20 -14.64
CA LYS A 79 -8.74 3.05 -15.39
C LYS A 79 -9.49 4.36 -15.57
N ALA A 80 -9.09 5.39 -14.82
CA ALA A 80 -9.52 6.76 -15.08
C ALA A 80 -9.45 6.96 -16.60
N PRO A 81 -10.46 7.61 -17.22
CA PRO A 81 -10.43 7.82 -18.67
C PRO A 81 -9.04 8.32 -19.03
N PRO A 82 -8.38 7.76 -20.07
CA PRO A 82 -7.04 8.17 -20.43
C PRO A 82 -7.08 9.69 -20.50
N VAL A 83 -6.37 10.35 -19.59
CA VAL A 83 -6.25 11.80 -19.62
C VAL A 83 -5.62 12.04 -20.98
N THR A 84 -6.40 12.61 -21.89
CA THR A 84 -5.93 12.93 -23.23
C THR A 84 -4.84 13.97 -23.02
N ILE A 85 -3.60 13.51 -22.90
CA ILE A 85 -2.44 14.38 -22.99
C ILE A 85 -2.56 14.94 -24.39
N ALA A 86 -3.05 16.17 -24.49
CA ALA A 86 -3.11 16.89 -25.72
C ALA A 86 -1.67 17.12 -26.15
N THR A 87 -1.08 16.14 -26.82
CA THR A 87 0.16 16.25 -27.57
C THR A 87 -0.14 17.07 -28.83
N ARG A 88 -0.70 18.29 -28.69
CA ARG A 88 -0.74 19.22 -29.81
C ARG A 88 0.70 19.66 -30.03
N ASN A 89 1.30 19.16 -31.10
CA ASN A 89 2.67 19.42 -31.56
C ASN A 89 3.78 18.73 -30.74
N VAL A 90 3.60 17.47 -30.36
CA VAL A 90 4.72 16.65 -29.86
C VAL A 90 5.15 15.72 -31.00
N ASP A 91 6.41 15.80 -31.40
CA ASP A 91 6.97 14.91 -32.42
C ASP A 91 6.66 13.44 -32.10
N PRO A 92 6.38 12.58 -33.10
CA PRO A 92 6.09 11.16 -32.85
C PRO A 92 7.19 10.45 -32.03
N GLY A 93 8.45 10.85 -32.21
CA GLY A 93 9.57 10.36 -31.40
C GLY A 93 9.50 10.80 -29.93
N ALA A 94 9.00 12.01 -29.67
CA ALA A 94 8.81 12.54 -28.33
C ALA A 94 7.63 11.84 -27.59
N ALA A 95 6.55 11.51 -28.30
CA ALA A 95 5.47 10.69 -27.74
C ALA A 95 5.94 9.27 -27.39
N SER A 96 6.73 8.63 -28.26
CA SER A 96 7.28 7.29 -28.01
C SER A 96 8.26 7.27 -26.84
N ALA A 97 9.07 8.32 -26.67
CA ALA A 97 9.99 8.45 -25.53
C ALA A 97 9.24 8.58 -24.20
N LEU A 98 8.13 9.32 -24.17
CA LEU A 98 7.28 9.46 -22.98
C LEU A 98 6.61 8.15 -22.59
N VAL A 99 6.09 7.38 -23.56
CA VAL A 99 5.50 6.06 -23.32
C VAL A 99 6.56 5.10 -22.76
N GLY A 100 7.74 5.04 -23.39
CA GLY A 100 8.83 4.20 -22.90
C GLY A 100 9.29 4.56 -21.48
N ALA A 101 9.37 5.85 -21.15
CA ALA A 101 9.74 6.31 -19.81
C ALA A 101 8.62 6.08 -18.76
N ALA A 102 7.35 6.09 -19.16
CA ALA A 102 6.24 5.78 -18.28
C ALA A 102 6.21 4.29 -17.89
N GLU A 103 6.72 3.40 -18.76
CA GLU A 103 6.82 1.96 -18.50
C GLU A 103 8.08 1.57 -17.69
N GLN A 104 9.11 2.43 -17.69
CA GLN A 104 10.32 2.16 -16.91
C GLN A 104 10.06 2.16 -15.40
N ARG A 105 10.27 0.99 -14.79
CA ARG A 105 10.14 0.78 -13.34
C ARG A 105 11.12 1.66 -12.54
N THR A 106 12.32 1.86 -13.07
CA THR A 106 13.40 2.66 -12.48
C THR A 106 13.69 3.90 -13.34
N LEU A 107 13.09 5.03 -12.97
CA LEU A 107 13.35 6.34 -13.55
C LEU A 107 14.36 7.10 -12.66
N ASN A 108 15.32 7.80 -13.26
CA ASN A 108 16.26 8.70 -12.56
C ASN A 108 16.22 10.10 -13.18
N PHE A 109 16.86 11.08 -12.54
CA PHE A 109 16.83 12.47 -13.04
C PHE A 109 17.48 12.61 -14.42
N ALA A 110 18.55 11.88 -14.73
CA ALA A 110 19.19 11.98 -16.05
C ALA A 110 18.25 11.51 -17.18
N ALA A 111 17.55 10.39 -16.97
CA ALA A 111 16.55 9.89 -17.91
C ALA A 111 15.36 10.86 -18.03
N LEU A 112 14.90 11.43 -16.91
CA LEU A 112 13.84 12.44 -16.92
C LEU A 112 14.27 13.72 -17.66
N ASP A 113 15.51 14.17 -17.46
CA ASP A 113 16.05 15.36 -18.11
C ASP A 113 16.17 15.19 -19.63
N ALA A 114 16.51 13.96 -20.08
CA ALA A 114 16.61 13.61 -21.50
C ALA A 114 15.25 13.57 -22.22
N LEU A 115 14.13 13.57 -21.50
CA LEU A 115 12.81 13.64 -22.12
C LEU A 115 12.56 15.02 -22.74
N PRO A 116 11.76 15.10 -23.81
CA PRO A 116 11.31 16.36 -24.38
C PRO A 116 10.52 17.17 -23.34
N SER A 117 10.58 18.50 -23.43
CA SER A 117 9.71 19.36 -22.65
C SER A 117 8.24 19.11 -23.02
N THR A 118 7.35 19.24 -22.04
CA THR A 118 5.93 18.85 -22.18
C THR A 118 5.01 20.01 -21.83
N THR A 119 3.81 20.02 -22.38
CA THR A 119 2.73 20.93 -21.98
C THR A 119 1.44 20.14 -21.79
N GLY A 120 0.46 20.70 -21.09
CA GLY A 120 -0.81 20.03 -20.87
C GLY A 120 -1.95 20.93 -20.42
N GLY A 121 -3.11 20.30 -20.18
CA GLY A 121 -4.34 20.94 -19.72
C GLY A 121 -4.30 21.32 -18.23
N ALA A 122 -5.46 21.69 -17.68
CA ALA A 122 -5.57 22.18 -16.30
C ALA A 122 -5.03 21.18 -15.25
N ASP A 123 -5.45 19.92 -15.32
CA ASP A 123 -5.00 18.89 -14.37
C ASP A 123 -3.49 18.61 -14.46
N TRP A 124 -2.89 18.75 -15.65
CA TRP A 124 -1.44 18.66 -15.82
C TRP A 124 -0.72 19.81 -15.12
N LYS A 125 -1.23 21.04 -15.24
CA LYS A 125 -0.67 22.21 -14.54
C LYS A 125 -0.76 22.04 -13.04
N CYS A 126 -1.93 21.69 -12.52
CA CYS A 126 -2.16 21.45 -11.09
C CYS A 126 -1.25 20.34 -10.54
N LEU A 127 -1.06 19.25 -11.30
CA LEU A 127 -0.16 18.17 -10.89
C LEU A 127 1.31 18.62 -10.85
N ALA A 128 1.78 19.28 -11.91
CA ALA A 128 3.16 19.76 -12.01
C ALA A 128 3.48 20.77 -10.89
N GLU A 129 2.56 21.69 -10.63
CA GLU A 129 2.67 22.68 -9.58
C GLU A 129 2.75 22.04 -8.19
N ALA A 130 1.84 21.11 -7.89
CA ALA A 130 1.84 20.38 -6.63
C ALA A 130 3.13 19.57 -6.43
N ILE A 131 3.60 18.85 -7.46
CA ILE A 131 4.88 18.13 -7.40
C ILE A 131 6.01 19.11 -7.10
N TYR A 132 6.06 20.25 -7.79
CA TYR A 132 7.11 21.23 -7.62
C TYR A 132 7.14 21.80 -6.19
N PHE A 133 6.01 22.26 -5.67
CA PHE A 133 5.99 22.93 -4.37
C PHE A 133 6.14 21.97 -3.19
N GLU A 134 5.60 20.76 -3.32
CA GLU A 134 5.65 19.78 -2.23
C GLU A 134 6.96 18.97 -2.21
N SER A 135 7.67 18.87 -3.34
CA SER A 135 8.77 17.91 -3.44
C SER A 135 9.97 18.35 -4.27
N ARG A 136 10.08 19.62 -4.67
CA ARG A 136 11.36 20.11 -5.23
C ARG A 136 12.49 19.88 -4.22
N GLY A 137 13.62 19.37 -4.70
CA GLY A 137 14.78 19.03 -3.85
C GLY A 137 14.72 17.64 -3.22
N GLU A 138 13.58 16.95 -3.31
CA GLU A 138 13.49 15.54 -2.94
C GLU A 138 14.13 14.63 -4.01
N PRO A 139 14.57 13.40 -3.64
CA PRO A 139 14.91 12.38 -4.63
C PRO A 139 13.72 12.15 -5.57
N LEU A 140 13.98 11.70 -6.81
CA LEU A 140 12.92 11.52 -7.81
C LEU A 140 11.80 10.58 -7.32
N SER A 141 12.13 9.55 -6.54
CA SER A 141 11.12 8.68 -5.91
C SER A 141 10.20 9.43 -4.92
N GLY A 142 10.68 10.48 -4.26
CA GLY A 142 9.88 11.35 -3.40
C GLY A 142 8.90 12.21 -4.21
N GLN A 143 9.35 12.74 -5.35
CA GLN A 143 8.50 13.49 -6.28
C GLN A 143 7.43 12.61 -6.93
N ILE A 144 7.81 11.40 -7.34
CA ILE A 144 6.86 10.36 -7.78
C ILE A 144 5.86 10.06 -6.66
N GLY A 145 6.33 9.95 -5.41
CA GLY A 145 5.47 9.64 -4.28
C GLY A 145 4.38 10.69 -4.00
N VAL A 146 4.69 11.99 -4.15
CA VAL A 146 3.68 13.05 -4.06
C VAL A 146 2.65 12.91 -5.18
N ALA A 147 3.10 12.70 -6.41
CA ALA A 147 2.21 12.50 -7.55
C ALA A 147 1.31 11.26 -7.38
N GLU A 148 1.85 10.16 -6.85
CA GLU A 148 1.07 8.96 -6.52
C GLU A 148 -0.03 9.28 -5.51
N VAL A 149 0.27 10.00 -4.42
CA VAL A 149 -0.74 10.38 -3.42
C VAL A 149 -1.88 11.17 -4.04
N ILE A 150 -1.57 12.15 -4.90
CA ILE A 150 -2.59 12.97 -5.58
C ILE A 150 -3.49 12.09 -6.45
N LEU A 151 -2.89 11.24 -7.29
CA LEU A 151 -3.67 10.39 -8.21
C LEU A 151 -4.42 9.27 -7.47
N ASN A 152 -3.87 8.73 -6.38
CA ASN A 152 -4.56 7.75 -5.53
C ASN A 152 -5.78 8.37 -4.85
N ARG A 153 -5.73 9.67 -4.54
CA ARG A 153 -6.91 10.41 -4.06
C ARG A 153 -7.96 10.54 -5.15
N VAL A 154 -7.58 10.98 -6.35
CA VAL A 154 -8.52 11.06 -7.50
C VAL A 154 -9.25 9.74 -7.73
N ASP A 155 -8.52 8.62 -7.67
CA ASP A 155 -9.11 7.29 -7.86
C ASP A 155 -10.03 6.88 -6.69
N SER A 156 -9.72 7.31 -5.46
CA SER A 156 -10.49 6.97 -4.26
C SER A 156 -11.83 7.72 -4.18
N PRO A 157 -12.95 7.06 -3.83
CA PRO A 157 -14.26 7.69 -3.69
C PRO A 157 -14.33 8.75 -2.57
N ALA A 158 -13.34 8.78 -1.66
CA ALA A 158 -13.31 9.70 -0.53
C ALA A 158 -12.82 11.12 -0.89
N TYR A 159 -12.39 11.36 -2.13
CA TYR A 159 -11.78 12.62 -2.56
C TYR A 159 -12.37 13.15 -3.88
N PRO A 160 -12.11 14.42 -4.22
CA PRO A 160 -12.47 14.99 -5.51
C PRO A 160 -11.95 14.18 -6.70
N LYS A 161 -12.68 14.25 -7.83
CA LYS A 161 -12.45 13.42 -9.03
C LYS A 161 -11.63 14.09 -10.13
N SER A 162 -10.93 15.17 -9.80
CA SER A 162 -9.97 15.83 -10.69
C SER A 162 -8.70 16.15 -9.92
N VAL A 163 -7.59 16.30 -10.64
CA VAL A 163 -6.31 16.63 -10.01
C VAL A 163 -6.40 18.00 -9.36
N CYS A 164 -6.89 19.00 -10.09
CA CYS A 164 -7.07 20.34 -9.53
C CYS A 164 -8.03 20.35 -8.32
N GLY A 165 -9.07 19.50 -8.33
CA GLY A 165 -9.98 19.37 -7.20
C GLY A 165 -9.28 18.81 -5.94
N VAL A 166 -8.35 17.87 -6.11
CA VAL A 166 -7.54 17.33 -5.01
C VAL A 166 -6.49 18.33 -4.53
N THR A 167 -5.78 19.00 -5.43
CA THR A 167 -4.68 19.91 -5.07
C THR A 167 -5.20 21.19 -4.41
N HIS A 168 -6.37 21.68 -4.81
CA HIS A 168 -6.97 22.90 -4.26
C HIS A 168 -8.03 22.63 -3.18
N GLN A 169 -8.08 21.42 -2.63
CA GLN A 169 -9.01 21.10 -1.56
C GLN A 169 -8.72 21.97 -0.33
N GLY A 170 -9.74 22.69 0.16
CA GLY A 170 -9.65 23.59 1.30
C GLY A 170 -9.32 25.05 0.96
N VAL A 171 -9.00 25.36 -0.30
CA VAL A 171 -8.81 26.75 -0.75
C VAL A 171 -10.11 27.55 -0.58
N GLY A 172 -10.01 28.76 -0.02
CA GLY A 172 -11.15 29.64 0.22
C GLY A 172 -12.01 29.30 1.46
N THR A 173 -11.65 28.27 2.22
CA THR A 173 -12.29 27.97 3.51
C THR A 173 -11.68 28.80 4.64
N ALA A 174 -12.44 29.05 5.72
CA ALA A 174 -11.93 29.80 6.86
C ALA A 174 -10.81 29.02 7.58
N GLY A 175 -9.60 29.59 7.62
CA GLY A 175 -8.41 29.01 8.27
C GLY A 175 -7.36 28.45 7.29
N ARG A 176 -6.23 27.93 7.81
CA ARG A 176 -5.16 27.30 7.00
C ARG A 176 -5.49 25.84 6.64
N ALA A 177 -6.72 25.57 6.22
CA ALA A 177 -7.25 24.22 6.04
C ALA A 177 -6.85 23.54 4.72
N CYS A 178 -5.93 24.13 3.97
CA CYS A 178 -5.60 23.68 2.63
C CYS A 178 -4.78 22.40 2.67
N GLN A 179 -5.18 21.47 1.80
CA GLN A 179 -4.59 20.15 1.75
C GLN A 179 -3.13 20.19 1.28
N PHE A 180 -2.81 21.11 0.38
CA PHE A 180 -1.45 21.42 -0.05
C PHE A 180 -1.16 22.86 0.36
N SER A 181 -0.07 23.08 1.11
CA SER A 181 0.10 24.33 1.84
C SER A 181 0.38 25.52 0.93
N TYR A 182 1.01 25.26 -0.23
CA TYR A 182 1.35 26.30 -1.20
C TYR A 182 0.08 27.02 -1.71
N ALA A 183 -1.02 26.28 -1.91
CA ALA A 183 -2.26 26.84 -2.44
C ALA A 183 -2.94 27.89 -1.53
N CYS A 184 -2.47 28.06 -0.29
CA CYS A 184 -3.05 28.98 0.70
C CYS A 184 -2.01 29.73 1.54
N ASP A 185 -0.74 29.73 1.12
CA ASP A 185 0.30 30.45 1.85
C ASP A 185 0.28 31.97 1.59
N GLY A 186 -0.52 32.42 0.62
CA GLY A 186 -0.67 33.83 0.24
C GLY A 186 0.48 34.34 -0.63
N HIS A 187 1.37 33.46 -1.09
CA HIS A 187 2.42 33.78 -2.03
C HIS A 187 1.99 33.45 -3.46
N PRO A 188 2.55 34.15 -4.47
CA PRO A 188 2.35 33.76 -5.85
C PRO A 188 2.94 32.36 -6.12
N ASP A 189 2.15 31.49 -6.74
CA ASP A 189 2.53 30.13 -7.15
C ASP A 189 3.52 30.13 -8.34
N VAL A 190 4.69 30.72 -8.13
CA VAL A 190 5.73 30.85 -9.16
C VAL A 190 6.79 29.77 -8.99
N MET A 191 6.88 28.88 -9.98
CA MET A 191 7.91 27.85 -10.09
C MET A 191 9.26 28.43 -10.54
N ARG A 192 9.96 29.11 -9.62
CA ARG A 192 11.19 29.89 -9.89
C ARG A 192 12.38 29.09 -10.46
N SER A 193 12.55 27.83 -10.07
CA SER A 193 13.63 26.97 -10.57
C SER A 193 13.23 26.37 -11.91
N ALA A 194 13.87 26.81 -13.01
CA ALA A 194 13.57 26.30 -14.34
C ALA A 194 13.78 24.78 -14.45
N VAL A 195 14.87 24.25 -13.90
CA VAL A 195 15.18 22.81 -13.93
C VAL A 195 14.16 22.01 -13.12
N SER A 196 13.83 22.46 -11.91
CA SER A 196 12.85 21.75 -11.07
C SER A 196 11.44 21.84 -11.65
N ARG A 197 11.09 22.97 -12.29
CA ARG A 197 9.82 23.17 -12.99
C ARG A 197 9.70 22.19 -14.15
N GLU A 198 10.69 22.14 -15.03
CA GLU A 198 10.68 21.25 -16.19
C GLU A 198 10.60 19.78 -15.77
N ARG A 199 11.34 19.38 -14.72
CA ARG A 199 11.25 18.01 -14.17
C ARG A 199 9.85 17.71 -13.63
N ALA A 200 9.22 18.62 -12.90
CA ALA A 200 7.87 18.45 -12.38
C ALA A 200 6.82 18.37 -13.51
N GLU A 201 6.96 19.19 -14.55
CA GLU A 201 6.15 19.18 -15.77
C GLU A 201 6.26 17.84 -16.53
N LYS A 202 7.49 17.35 -16.74
CA LYS A 202 7.73 16.03 -17.37
C LYS A 202 7.19 14.89 -16.51
N LEU A 203 7.37 14.96 -15.19
CA LEU A 203 6.86 13.94 -14.29
C LEU A 203 5.33 13.92 -14.27
N ALA A 204 4.67 15.08 -14.26
CA ALA A 204 3.22 15.18 -14.36
C ALA A 204 2.71 14.51 -15.65
N THR A 205 3.39 14.71 -16.77
CA THR A 205 3.10 14.04 -18.04
C THR A 205 3.16 12.51 -17.90
N LEU A 206 4.26 11.97 -17.37
CA LEU A 206 4.41 10.51 -17.20
C LEU A 206 3.34 9.92 -16.28
N MET A 207 3.03 10.60 -15.18
CA MET A 207 2.05 10.13 -14.19
C MET A 207 0.62 10.15 -14.76
N LEU A 208 0.25 11.18 -15.53
CA LEU A 208 -1.04 11.25 -16.22
C LEU A 208 -1.14 10.28 -17.40
N ALA A 209 -0.02 9.93 -18.02
CA ALA A 209 0.06 8.89 -19.04
C ALA A 209 -0.10 7.46 -18.47
N GLY A 210 -0.23 7.31 -17.15
CA GLY A 210 -0.49 6.03 -16.50
C GLY A 210 0.76 5.29 -16.07
N ARG A 211 1.87 5.99 -15.82
CA ARG A 211 3.05 5.41 -15.15
C ARG A 211 2.64 4.64 -13.89
N GLU A 212 3.26 3.48 -13.68
CA GLU A 212 2.99 2.62 -12.53
C GLU A 212 3.25 3.34 -11.19
N ARG A 213 2.34 3.13 -10.22
CA ARG A 213 2.34 3.77 -8.90
C ARG A 213 2.69 2.77 -7.81
N VAL A 214 3.98 2.62 -7.52
CA VAL A 214 4.53 1.58 -6.64
C VAL A 214 5.36 2.12 -5.49
N VAL A 215 5.81 3.38 -5.52
CA VAL A 215 6.81 3.86 -4.55
C VAL A 215 6.21 4.09 -3.17
N THR A 216 4.91 4.42 -3.10
CA THR A 216 4.25 4.75 -1.83
C THR A 216 3.49 3.60 -1.20
N GLY A 217 3.31 2.47 -1.89
CA GLY A 217 2.46 1.37 -1.42
C GLY A 217 0.98 1.73 -1.30
N GLY A 218 0.48 2.61 -2.19
CA GLY A 218 -0.91 3.06 -2.24
C GLY A 218 -1.24 4.14 -1.20
N ALA A 219 -0.31 5.04 -0.91
CA ALA A 219 -0.56 6.10 0.06
C ALA A 219 -1.57 7.12 -0.45
N THR A 220 -2.35 7.68 0.48
CA THR A 220 -3.27 8.80 0.25
C THR A 220 -2.96 10.01 1.14
N HIS A 221 -1.92 9.91 1.97
CA HIS A 221 -1.46 10.98 2.86
C HIS A 221 0.05 10.93 2.98
N PHE A 222 0.66 12.08 3.23
CA PHE A 222 2.05 12.18 3.63
C PHE A 222 2.25 13.38 4.55
N HIS A 223 3.39 13.44 5.21
CA HIS A 223 3.85 14.64 5.90
C HIS A 223 5.38 14.71 5.87
N ALA A 224 5.92 15.92 6.00
CA ALA A 224 7.35 16.14 6.21
C ALA A 224 7.80 15.52 7.54
N VAL A 225 8.99 14.93 7.59
CA VAL A 225 9.54 14.29 8.81
C VAL A 225 9.70 15.25 9.99
N SER A 226 9.77 16.56 9.71
CA SER A 226 9.86 17.63 10.71
C SER A 226 8.53 17.92 11.41
N VAL A 227 7.39 17.46 10.89
CA VAL A 227 6.06 17.69 11.46
C VAL A 227 5.46 16.42 12.05
N ARG A 228 4.53 16.58 13.01
CA ARG A 228 3.87 15.47 13.73
C ARG A 228 2.35 15.64 13.75
N PRO A 229 1.65 15.31 12.65
CA PRO A 229 0.20 15.43 12.61
C PRO A 229 -0.47 14.37 13.50
N SER A 230 -1.55 14.75 14.18
CA SER A 230 -2.30 13.87 15.10
C SER A 230 -2.93 12.65 14.41
N TRP A 231 -3.23 12.75 13.11
CA TRP A 231 -3.79 11.67 12.32
C TRP A 231 -2.77 10.56 12.01
N ALA A 232 -1.46 10.84 12.02
CA ALA A 232 -0.44 9.87 11.61
C ALA A 232 -0.44 8.58 12.47
N GLY A 233 -0.74 8.71 13.76
CA GLY A 233 -0.84 7.56 14.67
C GLY A 233 -2.04 6.65 14.42
N LYS A 234 -3.01 7.08 13.60
CA LYS A 234 -4.24 6.34 13.28
C LYS A 234 -4.18 5.67 11.90
N MET A 235 -3.09 5.83 11.16
CA MET A 235 -2.95 5.38 9.79
C MET A 235 -1.79 4.41 9.63
N THR A 236 -1.89 3.51 8.64
CA THR A 236 -0.79 2.61 8.29
C THR A 236 0.30 3.41 7.59
N ARG A 237 1.49 3.48 8.17
CA ARG A 237 2.69 3.98 7.49
C ARG A 237 3.11 2.99 6.40
N THR A 238 3.30 3.48 5.16
CA THR A 238 3.59 2.63 4.00
C THR A 238 5.01 2.81 3.47
N ALA A 239 5.54 4.03 3.48
CA ALA A 239 6.89 4.33 3.01
C ALA A 239 7.49 5.54 3.73
N LYS A 240 8.83 5.64 3.70
CA LYS A 240 9.58 6.84 4.05
C LYS A 240 10.57 7.09 2.92
N ILE A 241 10.43 8.22 2.23
CA ILE A 241 11.23 8.57 1.05
C ILE A 241 11.67 10.02 1.20
N GLY A 242 12.98 10.26 1.15
CA GLY A 242 13.55 11.58 1.40
C GLY A 242 13.07 12.16 2.73
N SER A 243 12.54 13.38 2.70
CA SER A 243 11.99 14.08 3.85
C SER A 243 10.50 13.80 4.11
N HIS A 244 9.88 12.86 3.40
CA HIS A 244 8.46 12.51 3.55
C HIS A 244 8.23 11.13 4.18
N THR A 245 7.16 11.05 4.97
CA THR A 245 6.58 9.79 5.43
C THR A 245 5.18 9.64 4.87
N PHE A 246 4.90 8.51 4.23
CA PHE A 246 3.66 8.22 3.50
C PHE A 246 2.76 7.25 4.26
N TYR A 247 1.45 7.43 4.12
CA TYR A 247 0.42 6.71 4.85
C TYR A 247 -0.78 6.38 3.99
N ARG A 248 -1.46 5.27 4.33
CA ARG A 248 -2.77 4.92 3.79
C ARG A 248 -3.79 4.75 4.90
N SER A 249 -5.04 5.01 4.56
CA SER A 249 -6.18 4.72 5.44
C SER A 249 -6.25 3.22 5.74
N GLY A 250 -6.39 2.87 7.01
CA GLY A 250 -6.43 1.48 7.47
C GLY A 250 -5.76 1.32 8.84
N PRO A 251 -6.16 0.31 9.63
CA PRO A 251 -5.66 0.11 10.97
C PRO A 251 -4.14 -0.06 10.97
N VAL A 252 -3.47 0.60 11.93
CA VAL A 252 -2.04 0.39 12.17
C VAL A 252 -1.84 -1.10 12.45
N ARG A 253 -1.04 -1.79 11.63
CA ARG A 253 -0.66 -3.17 11.94
C ARG A 253 0.26 -3.14 13.16
N VAL A 254 -0.32 -3.26 14.35
CA VAL A 254 0.41 -3.74 15.52
C VAL A 254 0.71 -5.20 15.26
N ALA A 255 1.97 -5.62 15.42
CA ALA A 255 2.38 -7.00 15.15
C ALA A 255 1.38 -7.97 15.80
N SER A 256 0.88 -8.93 15.02
CA SER A 256 0.15 -10.07 15.55
C SER A 256 1.03 -10.68 16.66
N ARG A 257 0.51 -10.74 17.88
CA ARG A 257 1.15 -11.50 18.97
C ARG A 257 1.11 -12.99 18.64
#